data_AF-A0A6P0VX53-F1
#
_entry.id   AF-A0A6P0VX53-F1
#
_cell.length_a   1.000
_cell.length_b   1.000
_cell.length_c   1.000
_cell.angle_alpha   90.00
_cell.angle_beta   90.00
_cell.angle_gamma   90.00
#
_symmetry.space_group_name_H-M   'P 1'
#
loop_
_entity.id
_entity.type
_entity.pdbx_description
1 polymer ?
#
loop_
_entity_poly.entity_id
_entity_poly.type
_entity_poly.pdbx_seq_one_letter_code
_entity_poly.pdbx_strand_id
1 'polypeptide(L)'
;KLETISTTIFTSILLAGTTLTQLNLAAAFDLPQSVTNAVLENASSESGLPISELKIVSAEQVTWPNGCMGLGGLDTICTQALVDGWIVTVGRDQQQWVYHTTSSRVLLASSENPNSIINRPPFDPGTSQENPLLPKITEPNRWVFQEVPSGRWFDPPTAYGFQYQMTSDSLFTNILDFPTGIDDDNLFTVSVGETIIGQFSPGQSVDFVSLLGNGVSEFTLTEINPLVDPKDPTAFPLQLAFNTTTASFQMEALTKPESVPEPASLLGIFALGAWGIGSLHRRTQHSR
;
A
#
# COMPACT_ATOMS: atom_id res chain seq x y z
N LYS A 1 -50.64 27.28 -58.03
CA LYS A 1 -50.01 26.97 -59.34
C LYS A 1 -48.98 25.89 -59.06
N LEU A 2 -49.39 24.63 -59.25
CA LEU A 2 -48.56 23.43 -59.06
C LEU A 2 -47.91 23.09 -60.40
N GLU A 3 -46.60 22.92 -60.43
CA GLU A 3 -45.80 22.29 -61.51
C GLU A 3 -44.47 21.88 -60.84
N THR A 4 -43.81 20.72 -61.01
CA THR A 4 -44.04 19.49 -61.78
C THR A 4 -43.09 18.43 -61.21
N ILE A 5 -43.54 17.18 -61.22
CA ILE A 5 -42.83 15.97 -60.77
C ILE A 5 -41.74 15.61 -61.79
N SER A 6 -40.53 15.27 -61.35
CA SER A 6 -39.54 14.58 -62.19
C SER A 6 -39.08 13.31 -61.49
N THR A 7 -39.52 12.20 -62.06
CA THR A 7 -39.28 10.82 -61.65
C THR A 7 -37.96 10.36 -62.25
N THR A 8 -37.01 9.90 -61.45
CA THR A 8 -35.90 9.08 -61.92
C THR A 8 -35.87 7.77 -61.15
N ILE A 9 -36.08 6.70 -61.90
CA ILE A 9 -36.05 5.29 -61.52
C ILE A 9 -34.62 4.95 -61.09
N PHE A 10 -34.44 4.36 -59.90
CA PHE A 10 -33.24 3.60 -59.58
C PHE A 10 -33.60 2.13 -59.37
N THR A 11 -33.05 1.35 -60.28
CA THR A 11 -33.05 -0.10 -60.43
C THR A 11 -32.53 -0.80 -59.17
N SER A 12 -33.21 -1.88 -58.81
CA SER A 12 -32.77 -2.86 -57.83
C SER A 12 -31.49 -3.55 -58.29
N ILE A 13 -30.45 -3.55 -57.45
CA ILE A 13 -29.43 -4.59 -57.43
C ILE A 13 -29.30 -5.06 -55.98
N LEU A 14 -29.73 -6.29 -55.73
CA LEU A 14 -29.34 -7.04 -54.53
C LEU A 14 -27.83 -7.21 -54.55
N LEU A 15 -27.14 -6.68 -53.55
CA LEU A 15 -25.82 -7.12 -53.15
C LEU A 15 -25.85 -7.35 -51.64
N ALA A 16 -25.57 -8.61 -51.30
CA ALA A 16 -25.38 -9.23 -50.00
C ALA A 16 -25.42 -8.31 -48.77
N GLY A 17 -26.29 -8.68 -47.83
CA GLY A 17 -26.20 -8.21 -46.45
C GLY A 17 -24.82 -8.53 -45.89
N THR A 18 -23.94 -7.54 -45.90
CA THR A 18 -22.80 -7.52 -45.01
C THR A 18 -23.35 -7.14 -43.65
N THR A 19 -23.56 -8.17 -42.83
CA THR A 19 -23.49 -8.01 -41.38
C THR A 19 -22.30 -7.11 -41.11
N LEU A 20 -22.55 -5.91 -40.57
CA LEU A 20 -21.48 -5.09 -40.00
C LEU A 20 -20.84 -5.98 -38.95
N THR A 21 -19.74 -6.61 -39.33
CA THR A 21 -18.91 -7.44 -38.48
C THR A 21 -18.59 -6.55 -37.30
N GLN A 22 -19.21 -6.91 -36.18
CA GLN A 22 -18.89 -6.46 -34.85
C GLN A 22 -17.37 -6.39 -34.76
N LEU A 23 -16.82 -5.17 -34.85
CA LEU A 23 -15.41 -4.90 -34.60
C LEU A 23 -15.09 -5.67 -33.32
N ASN A 24 -14.17 -6.62 -33.42
CA ASN A 24 -13.81 -7.50 -32.33
C ASN A 24 -13.19 -6.61 -31.24
N LEU A 25 -14.00 -6.08 -30.32
CA LEU A 25 -13.60 -5.05 -29.37
C LEU A 25 -12.48 -5.56 -28.43
N ALA A 26 -12.36 -6.87 -28.26
CA ALA A 26 -11.25 -7.51 -27.55
C ALA A 26 -9.89 -7.32 -28.26
N ALA A 27 -9.88 -7.23 -29.60
CA ALA A 27 -8.68 -6.94 -30.38
C ALA A 27 -8.21 -5.48 -30.22
N ALA A 28 -9.07 -4.59 -29.71
CA ALA A 28 -8.69 -3.20 -29.44
C ALA A 28 -7.84 -3.05 -28.16
N PHE A 29 -7.85 -4.06 -27.27
CA PHE A 29 -7.15 -4.04 -25.99
C PHE A 29 -5.98 -5.03 -25.92
N ASP A 30 -5.56 -5.61 -27.05
CA ASP A 30 -4.50 -6.63 -27.15
C ASP A 30 -4.64 -7.79 -26.13
N LEU A 31 -5.89 -8.13 -25.80
CA LEU A 31 -6.18 -9.15 -24.80
C LEU A 31 -6.15 -10.53 -25.46
N PRO A 32 -5.42 -11.53 -24.92
CA PRO A 32 -5.44 -12.87 -25.48
C PRO A 32 -6.86 -13.43 -25.57
N GLN A 33 -7.18 -14.13 -26.67
CA GLN A 33 -8.53 -14.65 -26.89
C GLN A 33 -8.95 -15.62 -25.78
N SER A 34 -8.00 -16.37 -25.19
CA SER A 34 -8.25 -17.24 -24.04
C SER A 34 -8.74 -16.46 -22.82
N VAL A 35 -8.12 -15.31 -22.52
CA VAL A 35 -8.50 -14.43 -21.41
C VAL A 35 -9.85 -13.78 -21.69
N THR A 36 -10.04 -13.30 -22.93
CA THR A 36 -11.32 -12.72 -23.39
C THR A 36 -12.48 -13.69 -23.16
N ASN A 37 -12.35 -14.93 -23.64
CA ASN A 37 -13.39 -15.94 -23.52
C ASN A 37 -13.65 -16.28 -22.05
N ALA A 38 -12.60 -16.51 -21.27
CA ALA A 38 -12.72 -16.87 -19.85
C ALA A 38 -13.40 -15.77 -19.02
N VAL A 39 -13.08 -14.49 -19.27
CA VAL A 39 -13.70 -13.36 -18.57
C VAL A 39 -15.17 -13.19 -18.96
N LEU A 40 -15.51 -13.32 -20.24
CA LEU A 40 -16.91 -13.22 -20.70
C LEU A 40 -17.76 -14.40 -20.21
N GLU A 41 -17.19 -15.61 -20.14
CA GLU A 41 -17.85 -16.79 -19.55
C GLU A 41 -18.12 -16.59 -18.06
N ASN A 42 -17.13 -16.11 -17.29
CA ASN A 42 -17.33 -15.76 -15.88
C ASN A 42 -18.42 -14.69 -15.72
N ALA A 43 -18.35 -13.61 -16.50
CA ALA A 43 -19.37 -12.56 -16.47
C ALA A 43 -20.76 -13.05 -16.85
N SER A 44 -20.89 -13.99 -17.79
CA SER A 44 -22.17 -14.61 -18.13
C SER A 44 -22.72 -15.45 -16.98
N SER A 45 -21.86 -16.22 -16.30
CA SER A 45 -22.23 -17.00 -15.13
C SER A 45 -22.67 -16.12 -13.96
N GLU A 46 -21.91 -15.07 -13.64
CA GLU A 46 -22.18 -14.18 -12.51
C GLU A 46 -23.42 -13.29 -12.74
N SER A 47 -23.65 -12.86 -13.98
CA SER A 47 -24.77 -11.97 -14.31
C SER A 47 -26.06 -12.69 -14.70
N GLY A 48 -25.97 -13.97 -15.10
CA GLY A 48 -27.07 -14.71 -15.73
C GLY A 48 -27.42 -14.23 -17.15
N LEU A 49 -26.64 -13.30 -17.72
CA LEU A 49 -26.85 -12.76 -19.07
C LEU A 49 -26.11 -13.59 -20.11
N PRO A 50 -26.64 -13.73 -21.34
CA PRO A 50 -25.92 -14.40 -22.41
C PRO A 50 -24.66 -13.60 -22.80
N ILE A 51 -23.56 -14.28 -23.11
CA ILE A 51 -22.28 -13.66 -23.54
C ILE A 51 -22.48 -12.62 -24.65
N SER A 52 -23.44 -12.83 -25.56
CA SER A 52 -23.76 -11.90 -26.64
C SER A 52 -24.22 -10.51 -26.18
N GLU A 53 -24.68 -10.40 -24.93
CA GLU A 53 -25.08 -9.14 -24.31
C GLU A 53 -23.96 -8.47 -23.51
N LEU A 54 -22.86 -9.16 -23.27
CA LEU A 54 -21.74 -8.67 -22.48
C LEU A 54 -20.64 -8.11 -23.39
N LYS A 55 -19.99 -7.03 -22.95
CA LYS A 55 -18.89 -6.41 -23.71
C LYS A 55 -17.72 -6.10 -22.80
N ILE A 56 -16.51 -6.40 -23.25
CA ILE A 56 -15.31 -5.84 -22.61
C ILE A 56 -15.27 -4.35 -22.94
N VAL A 57 -15.24 -3.52 -21.90
CA VAL A 57 -15.22 -2.05 -22.02
C VAL A 57 -13.85 -1.46 -21.70
N SER A 58 -13.02 -2.19 -20.93
CA SER A 58 -11.61 -1.86 -20.72
C SER A 58 -10.80 -3.13 -20.41
N ALA A 59 -9.52 -3.11 -20.78
CA ALA A 59 -8.54 -4.04 -20.24
C ALA A 59 -7.19 -3.35 -20.05
N GLU A 60 -6.54 -3.64 -18.94
CA GLU A 60 -5.23 -3.12 -18.56
C GLU A 60 -4.31 -4.28 -18.20
N GLN A 61 -3.12 -4.34 -18.78
CA GLN A 61 -2.12 -5.34 -18.42
C GLN A 61 -1.40 -4.91 -17.15
N VAL A 62 -1.28 -5.82 -16.19
CA VAL A 62 -0.63 -5.58 -14.90
C VAL A 62 0.25 -6.78 -14.52
N THR A 63 1.22 -6.55 -13.65
CA THR A 63 1.96 -7.62 -12.98
C THR A 63 1.52 -7.67 -11.53
N TRP A 64 0.89 -8.78 -11.13
CA TRP A 64 0.39 -8.99 -9.78
C TRP A 64 1.56 -9.28 -8.83
N PRO A 65 1.58 -8.68 -7.63
CA PRO A 65 2.68 -8.90 -6.67
C PRO A 65 2.64 -10.29 -6.03
N ASN A 66 1.48 -10.96 -6.08
CA ASN A 66 1.27 -12.28 -5.50
C ASN A 66 0.16 -13.06 -6.22
N GLY A 67 0.04 -14.34 -5.90
CA GLY A 67 -0.94 -15.25 -6.51
C GLY A 67 -2.41 -14.98 -6.17
N CYS A 68 -2.69 -14.04 -5.25
CA CYS A 68 -4.04 -13.60 -4.94
C CYS A 68 -4.50 -12.42 -5.80
N MET A 69 -3.61 -11.83 -6.61
CA MET A 69 -3.97 -10.81 -7.59
C MET A 69 -4.73 -9.63 -6.96
N GLY A 70 -4.28 -9.17 -5.80
CA GLY A 70 -4.92 -8.05 -5.08
C GLY A 70 -6.28 -8.37 -4.42
N LEU A 71 -6.70 -9.64 -4.39
CA LEU A 71 -7.95 -10.10 -3.77
C LEU A 71 -7.71 -10.99 -2.54
N GLY A 72 -6.50 -10.95 -1.96
CA GLY A 72 -6.18 -11.66 -0.73
C GLY A 72 -6.77 -10.96 0.50
N GLY A 73 -7.33 -11.73 1.43
CA GLY A 73 -7.76 -11.25 2.76
C GLY A 73 -6.84 -11.76 3.87
N LEU A 74 -7.15 -11.38 5.12
CA LEU A 74 -6.34 -11.70 6.32
C LEU A 74 -6.03 -13.20 6.49
N ASP A 75 -6.91 -14.09 6.01
CA ASP A 75 -6.78 -15.55 6.13
C ASP A 75 -6.33 -16.25 4.83
N THR A 76 -6.02 -15.49 3.77
CA THR A 76 -5.68 -16.06 2.46
C THR A 76 -4.18 -16.17 2.30
N ILE A 77 -3.65 -17.40 2.26
CA ILE A 77 -2.25 -17.65 1.94
C ILE A 77 -2.02 -17.40 0.44
N CYS A 78 -1.33 -16.31 0.13
CA CYS A 78 -0.95 -15.94 -1.24
C CYS A 78 0.50 -16.34 -1.53
N THR A 79 0.77 -16.81 -2.75
CA THR A 79 2.16 -17.05 -3.18
C THR A 79 2.87 -15.73 -3.44
N GLN A 80 4.10 -15.56 -2.96
CA GLN A 80 4.92 -14.35 -3.20
C GLN A 80 5.61 -14.36 -4.57
N ALA A 81 4.85 -14.67 -5.62
CA ALA A 81 5.33 -14.73 -6.99
C ALA A 81 4.70 -13.61 -7.81
N LEU A 82 5.53 -12.90 -8.57
CA LEU A 82 5.05 -11.97 -9.59
C LEU A 82 4.32 -12.76 -10.68
N VAL A 83 3.10 -12.35 -11.02
CA VAL A 83 2.29 -13.02 -12.03
C VAL A 83 1.72 -12.02 -13.01
N ASP A 84 2.07 -12.17 -14.28
CA ASP A 84 1.49 -11.35 -15.34
C ASP A 84 0.00 -11.62 -15.51
N GLY A 85 -0.75 -10.55 -15.73
CA GLY A 85 -2.18 -10.61 -15.79
C GLY A 85 -2.82 -9.35 -16.35
N TRP A 86 -4.13 -9.26 -16.14
CA TRP A 86 -4.95 -8.15 -16.60
C TRP A 86 -6.01 -7.79 -15.58
N ILE A 87 -6.39 -6.51 -15.59
CA ILE A 87 -7.64 -6.01 -15.03
C ILE A 87 -8.59 -5.82 -16.21
N VAL A 88 -9.71 -6.54 -16.22
CA VAL A 88 -10.67 -6.54 -17.33
C VAL A 88 -12.05 -6.12 -16.83
N THR A 89 -12.62 -5.08 -17.44
CA THR A 89 -13.98 -4.64 -17.12
C THR A 89 -14.94 -5.11 -18.20
N VAL A 90 -15.96 -5.84 -17.78
CA VAL A 90 -17.10 -6.25 -18.61
C VAL A 90 -18.29 -5.36 -18.28
N GLY A 91 -18.97 -4.83 -19.29
CA GLY A 91 -20.14 -3.98 -19.12
C GLY A 91 -21.35 -4.48 -19.90
N ARG A 92 -22.53 -4.18 -19.36
CA ARG A 92 -23.83 -4.30 -20.04
C ARG A 92 -24.76 -3.18 -19.58
N ASP A 93 -25.08 -2.30 -20.53
CA ASP A 93 -25.88 -1.10 -20.33
C ASP A 93 -25.32 -0.27 -19.19
N GLN A 94 -25.98 -0.38 -18.05
CA GLN A 94 -25.60 0.25 -16.83
C GLN A 94 -24.61 -0.65 -16.04
N GLN A 95 -24.84 -1.94 -15.90
CA GLN A 95 -24.06 -2.81 -15.01
C GLN A 95 -22.61 -3.04 -15.50
N GLN A 96 -21.65 -3.12 -14.56
CA GLN A 96 -20.26 -3.50 -14.86
C GLN A 96 -19.70 -4.52 -13.86
N TRP A 97 -18.75 -5.31 -14.33
CA TRP A 97 -18.01 -6.31 -13.56
C TRP A 97 -16.52 -6.16 -13.85
N VAL A 98 -15.70 -6.04 -12.80
CA VAL A 98 -14.24 -5.97 -12.89
C VAL A 98 -13.65 -7.32 -12.53
N TYR A 99 -12.75 -7.81 -13.37
CA TYR A 99 -12.06 -9.08 -13.19
C TYR A 99 -10.56 -8.88 -13.10
N HIS A 100 -9.93 -9.56 -12.14
CA HIS A 100 -8.47 -9.72 -12.08
C HIS A 100 -8.14 -11.10 -12.66
N THR A 101 -7.28 -11.15 -13.68
CA THR A 101 -7.01 -12.39 -14.40
C THR A 101 -5.52 -12.60 -14.66
N THR A 102 -5.13 -13.86 -14.81
CA THR A 102 -3.86 -14.31 -15.40
C THR A 102 -4.14 -15.00 -16.74
N SER A 103 -3.15 -15.66 -17.33
CA SER A 103 -3.36 -16.58 -18.46
C SER A 103 -4.20 -17.83 -18.12
N SER A 104 -4.40 -18.14 -16.84
CA SER A 104 -5.01 -19.41 -16.38
C SER A 104 -6.14 -19.28 -15.36
N ARG A 105 -6.33 -18.09 -14.76
CA ARG A 105 -7.30 -17.85 -13.67
C ARG A 105 -7.99 -16.51 -13.85
N VAL A 106 -9.29 -16.46 -13.59
CA VAL A 106 -10.14 -15.25 -13.59
C VAL A 106 -10.79 -15.14 -12.21
N LEU A 107 -10.72 -13.97 -11.58
CA LEU A 107 -11.38 -13.68 -10.30
C LEU A 107 -12.24 -12.42 -10.43
N LEU A 108 -13.48 -12.48 -9.94
CA LEU A 108 -14.34 -11.31 -9.83
C LEU A 108 -13.82 -10.40 -8.72
N ALA A 109 -13.40 -9.19 -9.08
CA ALA A 109 -12.95 -8.16 -8.15
C ALA A 109 -14.09 -7.25 -7.68
N SER A 110 -15.05 -6.94 -8.57
CA SER A 110 -16.24 -6.17 -8.23
C SER A 110 -17.38 -6.41 -9.22
N SER A 111 -18.64 -6.37 -8.75
CA SER A 111 -19.85 -6.41 -9.56
C SER A 111 -20.77 -5.24 -9.16
N GLU A 112 -20.85 -4.19 -9.98
CA GLU A 112 -21.52 -2.94 -9.61
C GLU A 112 -22.54 -2.42 -10.63
N ASN A 113 -23.58 -1.75 -10.10
CA ASN A 113 -24.58 -0.96 -10.81
C ASN A 113 -23.99 0.45 -11.07
N PRO A 114 -24.05 1.03 -12.28
CA PRO A 114 -23.24 2.22 -12.60
C PRO A 114 -23.74 3.50 -11.94
N ASN A 115 -24.91 3.46 -11.30
CA ASN A 115 -25.33 4.55 -10.43
C ASN A 115 -24.49 4.58 -9.13
N SER A 116 -23.71 3.52 -8.83
CA SER A 116 -22.58 3.55 -7.90
C SER A 116 -21.26 3.97 -8.57
N ILE A 117 -21.08 3.77 -9.87
CA ILE A 117 -19.83 4.05 -10.60
C ILE A 117 -19.64 5.55 -10.90
N ILE A 118 -20.70 6.32 -11.09
CA ILE A 118 -20.61 7.80 -11.19
C ILE A 118 -20.27 8.50 -9.86
N ASN A 119 -20.22 7.77 -8.73
CA ASN A 119 -19.84 8.30 -7.42
C ASN A 119 -18.75 7.47 -6.70
N ARG A 120 -18.12 6.49 -7.37
CA ARG A 120 -17.01 5.72 -6.80
C ARG A 120 -15.73 6.04 -7.56
N PRO A 121 -14.72 6.67 -6.93
CA PRO A 121 -13.42 6.79 -7.56
C PRO A 121 -12.87 5.37 -7.83
N PRO A 122 -12.28 5.12 -9.02
CA PRO A 122 -11.53 3.89 -9.25
C PRO A 122 -10.37 3.91 -8.25
N PHE A 123 -10.11 2.79 -7.57
CA PHE A 123 -9.27 2.69 -6.35
C PHE A 123 -10.00 3.12 -5.07
N ASP A 124 -10.38 2.13 -4.25
CA ASP A 124 -10.70 2.34 -2.84
C ASP A 124 -9.37 2.60 -2.11
N PRO A 125 -9.10 3.83 -1.64
CA PRO A 125 -7.81 4.17 -1.05
C PRO A 125 -7.50 3.33 0.19
N GLY A 126 -6.23 3.03 0.41
CA GLY A 126 -5.75 2.21 1.53
C GLY A 126 -5.82 0.70 1.29
N THR A 127 -6.17 0.26 0.08
CA THR A 127 -6.22 -1.17 -0.28
C THR A 127 -4.83 -1.78 -0.55
N SER A 128 -3.83 -0.97 -0.87
CA SER A 128 -2.45 -1.42 -1.07
C SER A 128 -1.45 -0.34 -0.64
N GLN A 129 -0.17 -0.73 -0.58
CA GLN A 129 0.93 0.18 -0.28
C GLN A 129 1.05 1.30 -1.33
N GLU A 130 0.82 1.00 -2.60
CA GLU A 130 0.91 1.91 -3.74
C GLU A 130 -0.29 2.85 -3.87
N ASN A 131 -1.36 2.55 -3.14
CA ASN A 131 -2.56 3.37 -3.06
C ASN A 131 -3.03 3.47 -1.59
N PRO A 132 -2.25 4.15 -0.73
CA PRO A 132 -2.59 4.28 0.67
C PRO A 132 -3.65 5.37 0.89
N LEU A 133 -4.28 5.38 2.07
CA LEU A 133 -5.05 6.54 2.54
C LEU A 133 -4.09 7.65 2.94
N LEU A 134 -4.32 8.85 2.41
CA LEU A 134 -3.59 10.06 2.80
C LEU A 134 -4.32 10.79 3.94
N PRO A 135 -3.61 11.57 4.78
CA PRO A 135 -4.22 12.31 5.87
C PRO A 135 -5.18 13.38 5.34
N LYS A 136 -6.28 13.59 6.08
CA LYS A 136 -7.28 14.63 5.76
C LYS A 136 -6.81 16.01 6.15
N ILE A 137 -6.01 16.11 7.21
CA ILE A 137 -5.42 17.36 7.68
C ILE A 137 -3.90 17.19 7.74
N THR A 138 -3.19 18.13 7.14
CA THR A 138 -1.73 18.18 7.09
C THR A 138 -1.28 19.50 7.70
N GLU A 139 -0.56 19.41 8.81
CA GLU A 139 0.03 20.52 9.56
C GLU A 139 1.55 20.32 9.67
N PRO A 140 2.32 21.34 10.08
CA PRO A 140 3.74 21.17 10.32
C PRO A 140 4.00 20.04 11.32
N ASN A 141 4.69 18.98 10.86
CA ASN A 141 5.03 17.78 11.64
C ASN A 141 3.83 16.98 12.17
N ARG A 142 2.60 17.23 11.70
CA ARG A 142 1.40 16.54 12.20
C ARG A 142 0.41 16.24 11.09
N TRP A 143 -0.11 15.01 11.09
CA TRP A 143 -1.06 14.52 10.09
C TRP A 143 -2.24 13.82 10.75
N VAL A 144 -3.47 14.12 10.32
CA VAL A 144 -4.69 13.62 10.95
C VAL A 144 -5.52 12.80 9.98
N PHE A 145 -5.86 11.59 10.39
CA PHE A 145 -6.79 10.68 9.75
C PHE A 145 -8.11 10.70 10.52
N GLN A 146 -9.22 10.92 9.81
CA GLN A 146 -10.55 11.06 10.43
C GLN A 146 -11.50 10.00 9.88
N GLU A 147 -12.11 9.22 10.77
CA GLU A 147 -13.13 8.22 10.46
C GLU A 147 -12.70 7.22 9.37
N VAL A 148 -11.43 6.81 9.42
CA VAL A 148 -10.84 5.92 8.42
C VAL A 148 -11.10 4.44 8.76
N PRO A 149 -11.28 3.57 7.74
CA PRO A 149 -11.58 2.16 7.98
C PRO A 149 -10.37 1.41 8.54
N SER A 150 -10.63 0.45 9.44
CA SER A 150 -9.62 -0.51 9.91
C SER A 150 -9.11 -1.38 8.76
N GLY A 151 -7.85 -1.85 8.85
CA GLY A 151 -7.25 -2.79 7.91
C GLY A 151 -6.68 -2.16 6.63
N ARG A 152 -6.46 -0.85 6.64
CA ARG A 152 -5.98 -0.09 5.48
C ARG A 152 -4.52 0.34 5.62
N TRP A 153 -3.91 0.63 4.49
CA TRP A 153 -2.63 1.33 4.41
C TRP A 153 -2.83 2.83 4.62
N PHE A 154 -2.04 3.43 5.49
CA PHE A 154 -2.08 4.84 5.85
C PHE A 154 -0.73 5.48 5.66
N ASP A 155 -0.71 6.64 5.03
CA ASP A 155 0.52 7.22 4.51
C ASP A 155 0.64 8.72 4.82
N PRO A 156 1.50 9.12 5.78
CA PRO A 156 1.96 10.49 5.91
C PRO A 156 3.21 10.78 5.03
N PRO A 157 3.52 12.05 4.79
CA PRO A 157 4.85 12.48 4.37
C PRO A 157 5.97 11.90 5.27
N THR A 158 7.10 11.53 4.67
CA THR A 158 8.22 10.86 5.35
C THR A 158 8.87 11.73 6.45
N ALA A 159 9.21 11.09 7.58
CA ALA A 159 9.97 11.64 8.70
C ALA A 159 10.98 10.60 9.22
N TYR A 160 11.86 10.97 10.15
CA TYR A 160 12.80 10.03 10.81
C TYR A 160 12.08 8.93 11.61
N GLY A 161 10.91 9.27 12.13
CA GLY A 161 10.03 8.39 12.88
C GLY A 161 8.70 9.08 13.08
N PHE A 162 7.72 8.33 13.57
CA PHE A 162 6.38 8.81 13.84
C PHE A 162 5.91 8.35 15.21
N GLN A 163 5.26 9.25 15.93
CA GLN A 163 4.39 8.88 17.04
C GLN A 163 2.95 8.81 16.52
N TYR A 164 2.32 7.65 16.67
CA TYR A 164 0.92 7.42 16.31
C TYR A 164 0.06 7.56 17.55
N GLN A 165 -0.98 8.38 17.50
CA GLN A 165 -1.88 8.61 18.62
C GLN A 165 -3.34 8.55 18.19
N MET A 166 -4.11 7.67 18.83
CA MET A 166 -5.54 7.53 18.62
C MET A 166 -6.28 8.73 19.19
N THR A 167 -7.24 9.29 18.43
CA THR A 167 -8.02 10.47 18.83
C THR A 167 -9.52 10.18 18.96
N SER A 168 -10.01 9.07 18.41
CA SER A 168 -11.36 8.54 18.63
C SER A 168 -11.42 7.55 19.81
N ASP A 169 -12.63 7.15 20.20
CA ASP A 169 -12.88 6.03 21.13
C ASP A 169 -12.63 4.67 20.42
N SER A 170 -11.36 4.36 20.21
CA SER A 170 -10.85 3.16 19.55
C SER A 170 -9.44 2.85 20.06
N LEU A 171 -8.84 1.75 19.64
CA LEU A 171 -7.47 1.35 19.96
C LEU A 171 -6.82 0.71 18.74
N PHE A 172 -5.52 0.95 18.55
CA PHE A 172 -4.71 0.18 17.61
C PHE A 172 -4.58 -1.25 18.13
N THR A 173 -5.05 -2.22 17.36
CA THR A 173 -4.91 -3.64 17.70
C THR A 173 -3.69 -4.24 17.04
N ASN A 174 -3.37 -3.81 15.81
CA ASN A 174 -2.26 -4.36 15.05
C ASN A 174 -1.57 -3.31 14.18
N ILE A 175 -0.27 -3.53 13.98
CA ILE A 175 0.39 -3.20 12.72
C ILE A 175 0.31 -4.48 11.88
N LEU A 176 -0.42 -4.43 10.77
CA LEU A 176 -0.67 -5.61 9.94
C LEU A 176 0.49 -5.91 8.99
N ASP A 177 1.13 -4.87 8.48
CA ASP A 177 2.25 -4.98 7.56
C ASP A 177 3.11 -3.70 7.58
N PHE A 178 4.38 -3.85 7.20
CA PHE A 178 5.37 -2.79 7.10
C PHE A 178 5.74 -2.53 5.64
N PRO A 179 6.09 -1.29 5.28
CA PRO A 179 6.30 -0.94 3.89
C PRO A 179 7.60 -1.48 3.30
N THR A 180 7.54 -1.96 2.06
CA THR A 180 8.71 -2.34 1.28
C THR A 180 9.33 -1.15 0.56
N GLY A 181 10.68 -1.12 0.49
CA GLY A 181 11.42 -0.21 -0.38
C GLY A 181 11.49 1.24 0.08
N ILE A 182 11.14 1.50 1.34
CA ILE A 182 11.23 2.83 1.98
C ILE A 182 12.50 2.97 2.82
N ASP A 183 13.00 1.86 3.36
CA ASP A 183 14.16 1.79 4.22
C ASP A 183 15.24 0.91 3.58
N ASP A 184 16.51 1.32 3.68
CA ASP A 184 17.65 0.64 3.06
C ASP A 184 17.84 -0.79 3.61
N ASP A 185 17.54 -1.02 4.88
CA ASP A 185 17.63 -2.34 5.52
C ASP A 185 16.26 -2.99 5.77
N ASN A 186 15.16 -2.27 5.49
CA ASN A 186 13.78 -2.71 5.68
C ASN A 186 13.51 -3.17 7.13
N LEU A 187 14.06 -2.45 8.11
CA LEU A 187 13.86 -2.72 9.52
C LEU A 187 13.24 -1.53 10.24
N PHE A 188 12.15 -1.78 10.96
CA PHE A 188 11.39 -0.75 11.66
C PHE A 188 11.29 -1.10 13.14
N THR A 189 11.71 -0.17 14.00
CA THR A 189 11.58 -0.34 15.46
C THR A 189 10.23 0.17 15.92
N VAL A 190 9.48 -0.68 16.64
CA VAL A 190 8.20 -0.34 17.25
C VAL A 190 8.33 -0.31 18.77
N SER A 191 7.82 0.75 19.40
CA SER A 191 7.75 0.89 20.86
C SER A 191 6.38 1.36 21.33
N VAL A 192 6.04 1.03 22.58
CA VAL A 192 4.85 1.51 23.28
C VAL A 192 5.31 2.16 24.58
N GLY A 193 5.11 3.47 24.70
CA GLY A 193 5.77 4.27 25.73
C GLY A 193 7.30 4.16 25.62
N GLU A 194 7.97 3.82 26.71
CA GLU A 194 9.44 3.62 26.74
C GLU A 194 9.86 2.18 26.41
N THR A 195 8.91 1.26 26.17
CA THR A 195 9.20 -0.15 25.95
C THR A 195 9.31 -0.46 24.47
N ILE A 196 10.47 -0.95 24.03
CA ILE A 196 10.65 -1.48 22.67
C ILE A 196 9.94 -2.83 22.58
N ILE A 197 8.98 -2.92 21.66
CA ILE A 197 8.22 -4.14 21.36
C ILE A 197 9.07 -5.06 20.48
N GLY A 198 9.79 -4.49 19.51
CA GLY A 198 10.68 -5.24 18.63
C GLY A 198 11.05 -4.46 17.37
N GLN A 199 11.84 -5.14 16.54
CA GLN A 199 12.19 -4.72 15.20
C GLN A 199 11.47 -5.63 14.20
N PHE A 200 10.92 -5.03 13.14
CA PHE A 200 10.04 -5.69 12.19
C PHE A 200 10.41 -5.33 10.75
N SER A 201 10.19 -6.26 9.84
CA SER A 201 10.39 -6.12 8.40
C SER A 201 9.07 -6.29 7.63
N PRO A 202 9.01 -5.92 6.35
CA PRO A 202 7.85 -6.15 5.50
C PRO A 202 7.38 -7.62 5.51
N GLY A 203 6.07 -7.81 5.52
CA GLY A 203 5.40 -9.09 5.68
C GLY A 203 5.30 -9.57 7.14
N GLN A 204 5.85 -8.83 8.11
CA GLN A 204 5.67 -9.11 9.53
C GLN A 204 4.57 -8.23 10.14
N SER A 205 4.00 -8.71 11.24
CA SER A 205 2.91 -8.03 11.94
C SER A 205 3.22 -7.83 13.42
N VAL A 206 2.65 -6.79 14.01
CA VAL A 206 2.60 -6.59 15.47
C VAL A 206 1.17 -6.78 15.94
N ASP A 207 0.94 -7.66 16.90
CA ASP A 207 -0.36 -7.84 17.56
C ASP A 207 -0.28 -7.30 18.99
N PHE A 208 -0.72 -6.06 19.18
CA PHE A 208 -0.68 -5.40 20.48
C PHE A 208 -1.58 -6.11 21.50
N VAL A 209 -2.72 -6.68 21.06
CA VAL A 209 -3.65 -7.37 21.94
C VAL A 209 -3.01 -8.63 22.50
N SER A 210 -2.36 -9.43 21.64
CA SER A 210 -1.65 -10.64 22.07
C SER A 210 -0.42 -10.34 22.92
N LEU A 211 0.29 -9.24 22.65
CA LEU A 211 1.53 -8.88 23.34
C LEU A 211 1.28 -8.17 24.68
N LEU A 212 0.25 -7.32 24.77
CA LEU A 212 0.01 -6.42 25.90
C LEU A 212 -1.31 -6.69 26.63
N GLY A 213 -2.15 -7.59 26.10
CA GLY A 213 -3.47 -7.93 26.65
C GLY A 213 -4.61 -7.01 26.20
N ASN A 214 -4.29 -5.90 25.53
CA ASN A 214 -5.25 -4.94 24.98
C ASN A 214 -4.61 -4.17 23.81
N GLY A 215 -5.45 -3.54 22.98
CA GLY A 215 -4.97 -2.58 21.99
C GLY A 215 -4.36 -1.35 22.66
N VAL A 216 -3.56 -0.59 21.92
CA VAL A 216 -2.87 0.60 22.41
C VAL A 216 -3.51 1.87 21.86
N SER A 217 -3.51 2.94 22.64
CA SER A 217 -3.91 4.27 22.17
C SER A 217 -2.76 5.02 21.51
N GLU A 218 -1.53 4.58 21.72
CA GLU A 218 -0.32 5.24 21.24
C GLU A 218 0.81 4.22 21.04
N PHE A 219 1.57 4.39 19.96
CA PHE A 219 2.82 3.68 19.72
C PHE A 219 3.78 4.55 18.89
N THR A 220 5.05 4.21 18.90
CA THR A 220 6.10 4.93 18.18
C THR A 220 6.78 4.01 17.20
N LEU A 221 7.08 4.53 16.01
CA LEU A 221 7.86 3.88 14.98
C LEU A 221 9.09 4.72 14.67
N THR A 222 10.28 4.13 14.76
CA THR A 222 11.58 4.80 14.58
C THR A 222 12.49 3.99 13.67
N GLU A 223 13.69 4.54 13.42
CA GLU A 223 14.76 3.95 12.61
C GLU A 223 14.51 3.94 11.10
N ILE A 224 13.64 4.82 10.61
CA ILE A 224 13.42 5.01 9.17
C ILE A 224 14.67 5.66 8.53
N ASN A 225 15.42 4.91 7.73
CA ASN A 225 16.73 5.24 7.21
C ASN A 225 16.96 4.73 5.77
N PRO A 226 17.54 5.52 4.86
CA PRO A 226 17.90 6.93 4.96
C PRO A 226 16.65 7.81 4.97
N LEU A 227 16.82 9.04 5.45
CA LEU A 227 15.81 10.08 5.25
C LEU A 227 15.60 10.21 3.74
N VAL A 228 14.49 9.65 3.25
CA VAL A 228 13.99 9.89 1.90
C VAL A 228 14.01 11.41 1.69
N ASP A 229 14.54 11.88 0.56
CA ASP A 229 14.63 13.31 0.25
C ASP A 229 13.30 13.98 0.62
N PRO A 230 13.24 15.02 1.47
CA PRO A 230 11.99 15.70 1.82
C PRO A 230 11.26 16.32 0.60
N LYS A 231 11.85 16.24 -0.59
CA LYS A 231 11.26 16.61 -1.89
C LYS A 231 10.75 15.42 -2.71
N ASP A 232 11.01 14.19 -2.30
CA ASP A 232 10.55 12.95 -2.92
C ASP A 232 9.32 12.40 -2.15
N PRO A 233 8.11 12.38 -2.74
CA PRO A 233 6.85 12.20 -2.03
C PRO A 233 6.45 10.72 -1.85
N THR A 234 7.37 9.84 -1.48
CA THR A 234 7.08 8.44 -1.11
C THR A 234 7.43 8.24 0.38
N ALA A 235 6.67 8.80 1.34
CA ALA A 235 5.28 8.57 1.73
C ALA A 235 5.12 7.19 2.39
N PHE A 236 5.43 7.14 3.71
CA PHE A 236 5.63 5.99 4.58
C PHE A 236 4.31 5.25 4.87
N PRO A 237 3.90 4.28 4.04
CA PRO A 237 2.60 3.64 4.14
C PRO A 237 2.65 2.51 5.17
N LEU A 238 1.85 2.58 6.24
CA LEU A 238 1.77 1.55 7.27
C LEU A 238 0.37 0.94 7.29
N GLN A 239 0.26 -0.40 7.33
CA GLN A 239 -1.05 -1.04 7.41
C GLN A 239 -1.49 -1.21 8.86
N LEU A 240 -2.64 -0.64 9.23
CA LEU A 240 -3.10 -0.59 10.61
C LEU A 240 -4.48 -1.22 10.80
N ALA A 241 -4.68 -1.86 11.95
CA ALA A 241 -5.98 -2.35 12.40
C ALA A 241 -6.40 -1.71 13.73
N PHE A 242 -7.71 -1.51 13.86
CA PHE A 242 -8.37 -0.95 15.03
C PHE A 242 -9.42 -1.91 15.58
N ASN A 243 -9.80 -1.75 16.85
CA ASN A 243 -10.87 -2.51 17.50
C ASN A 243 -12.29 -2.06 17.12
N THR A 244 -12.42 -1.04 16.26
CA THR A 244 -13.68 -0.52 15.71
C THR A 244 -13.65 -0.59 14.18
N THR A 245 -14.81 -0.49 13.53
CA THR A 245 -14.90 -0.49 12.05
C THR A 245 -14.18 0.70 11.42
N THR A 246 -14.21 1.85 12.09
CA THR A 246 -13.53 3.08 11.71
C THR A 246 -12.88 3.73 12.93
N ALA A 247 -11.79 4.46 12.73
CA ALA A 247 -11.12 5.21 13.79
C ALA A 247 -10.60 6.56 13.28
N SER A 248 -10.28 7.45 14.22
CA SER A 248 -9.56 8.69 13.95
C SER A 248 -8.27 8.67 14.75
N PHE A 249 -7.16 9.03 14.11
CA PHE A 249 -5.85 9.09 14.74
C PHE A 249 -5.00 10.17 14.10
N GLN A 250 -3.93 10.54 14.79
CA GLN A 250 -2.94 11.47 14.29
C GLN A 250 -1.55 10.86 14.33
N MET A 251 -0.66 11.44 13.55
CA MET A 251 0.74 11.10 13.47
C MET A 251 1.58 12.36 13.65
N GLU A 252 2.60 12.30 14.49
CA GLU A 252 3.53 13.40 14.69
C GLU A 252 4.95 12.97 14.30
N ALA A 253 5.65 13.82 13.52
CA ALA A 253 7.01 13.55 13.09
C ALA A 253 8.00 13.66 14.25
N LEU A 254 8.86 12.66 14.38
CA LEU A 254 9.99 12.69 15.29
C LEU A 254 11.21 13.31 14.59
N THR A 255 11.94 14.16 15.32
CA THR A 255 13.23 14.66 14.85
C THR A 255 14.31 13.63 15.15
N LYS A 256 15.25 13.45 14.21
CA LYS A 256 16.44 12.64 14.47
C LYS A 256 17.21 13.28 15.63
N PRO A 257 17.59 12.52 16.68
CA PRO A 257 18.44 13.04 17.74
C PRO A 257 19.74 13.58 17.14
N GLU A 258 20.12 14.80 17.48
CA GLU A 258 21.45 15.31 17.11
C GLU A 258 22.49 14.35 17.72
N SER A 259 23.41 13.86 16.89
CA SER A 259 24.51 13.02 17.38
C SER A 259 25.32 13.85 18.37
N VAL A 260 25.22 13.53 19.66
CA VAL A 260 26.08 14.12 20.70
C VAL A 260 27.52 13.71 20.33
N PRO A 261 28.43 14.66 20.04
CA PRO A 261 29.82 14.30 19.77
C PRO A 261 30.34 13.55 20.98
N GLU A 262 30.86 12.33 20.79
CA GLU A 262 31.54 11.63 21.88
C GLU A 262 32.59 12.59 22.45
N PRO A 263 32.59 12.85 23.77
CA PRO A 263 33.66 13.66 24.33
C PRO A 263 34.96 12.95 23.98
N ALA A 264 35.92 13.69 23.41
CA ALA A 264 37.24 13.20 23.03
C ALA A 264 38.09 12.85 24.28
N SER A 265 37.55 12.11 25.23
CA SER A 265 37.99 12.04 26.62
C SER A 265 37.79 10.64 27.21
N LEU A 266 38.42 9.64 26.59
CA LEU A 266 38.69 8.34 27.23
C LEU A 266 40.19 7.99 27.25
N LEU A 267 41.08 8.99 27.33
CA LEU A 267 42.51 8.78 27.60
C LEU A 267 43.08 9.68 28.73
N GLY A 268 42.24 10.30 29.56
CA GLY A 268 42.66 11.44 30.40
C GLY A 268 42.44 11.37 31.92
N ILE A 269 42.11 10.23 32.55
CA ILE A 269 41.82 10.21 34.01
C ILE A 269 42.57 9.10 34.77
N PHE A 270 43.89 8.95 34.60
CA PHE A 270 44.74 8.22 35.57
C PHE A 270 46.15 8.79 35.77
N ALA A 271 46.33 10.12 35.67
CA ALA A 271 47.65 10.73 35.88
C ALA A 271 47.64 11.86 36.92
N LEU A 272 47.22 11.56 38.16
CA LEU A 272 47.56 12.43 39.30
C LEU A 272 47.89 11.57 40.52
N GLY A 273 49.19 11.51 40.86
CA GLY A 273 49.62 11.11 42.20
C GLY A 273 50.89 10.26 42.32
N ALA A 274 52.00 10.62 41.67
CA ALA A 274 53.31 10.07 42.08
C ALA A 274 54.49 11.00 41.75
N TRP A 275 54.59 12.13 42.46
CA TRP A 275 55.81 12.90 42.70
C TRP A 275 55.66 13.44 44.13
N GLY A 276 56.56 13.33 45.10
CA GLY A 276 57.91 12.78 45.20
C GLY A 276 58.48 13.24 46.54
N ILE A 277 59.18 12.37 47.27
CA ILE A 277 60.13 12.71 48.34
C ILE A 277 61.21 11.61 48.20
N GLY A 278 62.48 11.85 47.88
CA GLY A 278 63.33 12.98 48.21
C GLY A 278 64.33 12.53 49.27
N SER A 279 65.44 11.92 48.86
CA SER A 279 66.81 12.20 49.34
C SER A 279 67.76 11.00 49.27
N LEU A 280 68.94 11.29 48.73
CA LEU A 280 70.15 10.47 48.71
C LEU A 280 70.71 10.24 50.12
N HIS A 281 71.13 9.01 50.42
CA HIS A 281 72.40 8.84 51.11
C HIS A 281 73.14 7.57 50.66
N ARG A 282 74.29 7.81 50.03
CA ARG A 282 75.31 6.84 49.68
C ARG A 282 76.15 6.61 50.93
N ARG A 283 76.32 5.37 51.38
CA ARG A 283 77.54 4.93 52.08
C ARG A 283 77.68 3.40 52.03
N THR A 284 78.64 2.99 51.21
CA THR A 284 79.33 1.70 51.24
C THR A 284 79.92 1.44 52.63
N GLN A 285 79.72 0.26 53.19
CA GLN A 285 80.72 -0.39 54.05
C GLN A 285 80.76 -1.91 53.86
N HIS A 286 81.99 -2.39 53.85
CA HIS A 286 82.48 -3.75 53.74
C HIS A 286 82.13 -4.66 54.94
N SER A 287 82.24 -5.97 54.67
CA SER A 287 82.75 -7.02 55.56
C SER A 287 81.89 -7.47 56.75
N ARG A 288 81.31 -8.68 56.67
CA ARG A 288 81.96 -9.95 57.05
C ARG A 288 81.19 -11.12 56.45
#